data_AF-A0AAD2JIN8-F1
#
_entry.id   AF-A0AAD2JIN8-F1
#
_cell.length_a   1.000
_cell.length_b   1.000
_cell.length_c   1.000
_cell.angle_alpha   90.00
_cell.angle_beta   90.00
_cell.angle_gamma   90.00
#
_symmetry.space_group_name_H-M   'P 1'
#
loop_
_entity.id
_entity.type
_entity.pdbx_description
1 polymer ?
#
loop_
_entity_poly.entity_id
_entity_poly.type
_entity_poly.pdbx_seq_one_letter_code
_entity_poly.pdbx_strand_id
1 'polypeptide(L)'
;MAKLSALILSAIVASSAAFAPQQAVLSKTALMAADDGVWDPLSLRTLGTGEAFDTFPNMFPNEQFLKEAELKHGRQAMLAWTGVWATTQGGFGLGLHFPGFPEEPDWTKALGVFASEQPAWFFGILTFIAIAEGESVGHSGDNFRGKSTKTPGDLNFDYLGIKKKASPQKMARYEDVEMKNGRAAMIAMASLFAHEALPGSVPIMDIIS
;
A
#
# COMPACT_ATOMS: atom_id res chain seq x y z
N MET A 1 6.14 65.81 37.93
CA MET A 1 6.73 65.10 36.77
C MET A 1 6.92 63.59 36.97
N ALA A 2 6.94 63.03 38.19
CA ALA A 2 7.15 61.60 38.41
C ALA A 2 5.95 60.67 38.03
N LYS A 3 4.72 61.19 37.99
CA LYS A 3 3.51 60.38 37.70
C LYS A 3 3.30 60.09 36.21
N LEU A 4 3.85 60.92 35.31
CA LEU A 4 3.71 60.74 33.86
C LEU A 4 4.69 59.68 33.32
N SER A 5 5.89 59.62 33.90
CA SER A 5 6.93 58.65 33.53
C SER A 5 6.57 57.21 33.88
N ALA A 6 5.82 56.99 34.97
CA ALA A 6 5.37 55.64 35.37
C ALA A 6 4.30 55.07 34.42
N LEU A 7 3.47 55.92 33.82
CA LEU A 7 2.34 55.52 32.98
C LEU A 7 2.79 55.12 31.56
N ILE A 8 3.86 55.74 31.07
CA ILE A 8 4.50 55.38 29.80
C ILE A 8 5.27 54.06 29.94
N LEU A 9 5.89 53.80 31.10
CA LEU A 9 6.62 52.56 31.36
C LEU A 9 5.67 51.35 31.46
N SER A 10 4.47 51.51 32.04
CA SER A 10 3.46 50.44 32.11
C SER A 10 2.84 50.10 30.75
N ALA A 11 2.74 51.08 29.83
CA ALA A 11 2.19 50.85 28.49
C ALA A 11 3.14 50.04 27.59
N ILE A 12 4.46 50.21 27.74
CA ILE A 12 5.47 49.49 26.96
C ILE A 12 5.60 48.03 27.42
N VAL A 13 5.46 47.76 28.72
CA VAL A 13 5.49 46.39 29.27
C VAL A 13 4.20 45.62 28.93
N ALA A 14 3.06 46.31 28.78
CA ALA A 14 1.81 45.70 28.32
C ALA A 14 1.87 45.25 26.85
N SER A 15 2.63 45.94 25.99
CA SER A 15 2.80 45.55 24.58
C SER A 15 3.61 44.27 24.38
N SER A 16 4.50 43.88 25.32
CA SER A 16 5.24 42.62 25.22
C SER A 16 4.43 41.37 25.60
N ALA A 17 3.34 41.53 26.35
CA ALA A 17 2.49 40.40 26.74
C ALA A 17 1.50 39.98 25.64
N ALA A 18 1.20 40.86 24.68
CA ALA A 18 0.31 40.58 23.56
C ALA A 18 0.94 39.70 22.46
N PHE A 19 2.26 39.49 22.52
CA PHE A 19 3.03 38.66 21.57
C PHE A 19 3.65 37.42 22.22
N ALA A 20 3.12 36.96 23.35
CA ALA A 20 3.45 35.63 23.84
C ALA A 20 2.85 34.60 22.88
N PRO A 21 3.61 33.60 22.39
CA PRO A 21 3.03 32.52 21.60
C PRO A 21 2.02 31.80 22.50
N GLN A 22 0.73 31.93 22.17
CA GLN A 22 -0.31 31.08 22.72
C GLN A 22 0.19 29.65 22.49
N GLN A 23 0.47 28.90 23.55
CA GLN A 23 0.71 27.47 23.41
C GLN A 23 -0.54 26.92 22.75
N ALA A 24 -0.45 26.65 21.44
CA ALA A 24 -1.49 25.95 20.73
C ALA A 24 -1.62 24.62 21.45
N VAL A 25 -2.63 24.51 22.29
CA VAL A 25 -3.09 23.21 22.76
C VAL A 25 -3.52 22.54 21.47
N LEU A 26 -2.60 21.72 20.92
CA LEU A 26 -2.88 20.86 19.80
C LEU A 26 -4.09 20.05 20.25
N SER A 27 -5.27 20.47 19.79
CA SER A 27 -6.46 19.65 19.85
C SER A 27 -6.02 18.33 19.26
N LYS A 28 -6.03 17.27 20.08
CA LYS A 28 -5.73 15.92 19.63
C LYS A 28 -6.77 15.62 18.57
N THR A 29 -6.44 15.89 17.32
CA THR A 29 -7.28 15.57 16.18
C THR A 29 -7.50 14.07 16.26
N ALA A 30 -8.70 13.60 15.91
CA ALA A 30 -9.05 12.17 15.94
C ALA A 30 -8.04 11.25 15.24
N LEU A 31 -7.15 11.82 14.41
CA LEU A 31 -5.98 11.19 13.81
C LEU A 31 -4.96 10.59 14.82
N MET A 32 -4.88 11.11 16.04
CA MET A 32 -3.93 10.65 17.08
C MET A 32 -4.56 9.65 18.07
N ALA A 33 -5.78 9.16 17.82
CA ALA A 33 -6.43 8.12 18.62
C ALA A 33 -5.95 6.69 18.27
N ALA A 34 -4.95 6.57 17.38
CA ALA A 34 -4.25 5.32 17.13
C ALA A 34 -3.24 5.08 18.27
N ASP A 35 -3.57 4.17 19.18
CA ASP A 35 -2.76 3.82 20.37
C ASP A 35 -1.34 3.32 20.00
N ASP A 36 -1.15 2.86 18.75
CA ASP A 36 0.12 2.36 18.20
C ASP A 36 0.67 3.22 17.02
N GLY A 37 0.09 4.39 16.75
CA GLY A 37 0.43 5.22 15.58
C GLY A 37 -0.03 4.66 14.22
N VAL A 38 -0.72 3.51 14.21
CA VAL A 38 -1.37 2.93 13.03
C VAL A 38 -2.83 3.41 12.97
N TRP A 39 -3.20 4.14 11.91
CA TRP A 39 -4.55 4.64 11.72
C TRP A 39 -5.55 3.48 11.51
N ASP A 40 -6.33 3.17 12.54
CA ASP A 40 -7.44 2.21 12.50
C ASP A 40 -8.66 2.78 13.26
N PRO A 41 -9.47 3.65 12.62
CA PRO A 41 -10.61 4.31 13.28
C PRO A 41 -11.80 3.37 13.54
N LEU A 42 -11.81 2.19 12.92
CA LEU A 42 -12.90 1.22 13.00
C LEU A 42 -12.51 -0.03 13.80
N SER A 43 -11.31 -0.06 14.38
CA SER A 43 -10.76 -1.19 15.14
C SER A 43 -10.87 -2.52 14.37
N LEU A 44 -10.74 -2.46 13.03
CA LEU A 44 -10.90 -3.62 12.16
C LEU A 44 -9.78 -4.63 12.38
N ARG A 45 -8.62 -4.17 12.84
CA ARG A 45 -7.47 -4.99 13.20
C ARG A 45 -7.76 -5.96 14.34
N THR A 46 -8.58 -5.54 15.31
CA THR A 46 -8.93 -6.29 16.53
C THR A 46 -10.20 -7.15 16.38
N LEU A 47 -10.77 -7.25 15.17
CA LEU A 47 -11.95 -8.10 14.93
C LEU A 47 -11.63 -9.59 15.08
N GLY A 48 -10.40 -10.01 14.76
CA GLY A 48 -9.98 -11.41 14.92
C GLY A 48 -9.73 -11.83 16.37
N THR A 49 -9.54 -10.86 17.30
CA THR A 49 -9.30 -11.13 18.73
C THR A 49 -10.58 -11.07 19.57
N GLY A 50 -11.69 -10.58 19.02
CA GLY A 50 -12.98 -10.46 19.71
C GLY A 50 -13.06 -9.30 20.71
N GLU A 51 -12.12 -8.36 20.66
CA GLU A 51 -12.02 -7.27 21.65
C GLU A 51 -12.77 -5.99 21.22
N ALA A 52 -13.03 -5.79 19.93
CA ALA A 52 -13.65 -4.56 19.41
C ALA A 52 -15.13 -4.67 19.06
N PHE A 53 -15.61 -5.87 18.72
CA PHE A 53 -17.01 -6.16 18.39
C PHE A 53 -17.31 -7.58 18.90
N ASP A 54 -18.56 -7.85 19.31
CA ASP A 54 -18.99 -9.17 19.80
C ASP A 54 -19.01 -10.18 18.64
N THR A 55 -17.81 -10.56 18.21
CA THR A 55 -17.56 -11.39 17.04
C THR A 55 -17.28 -12.82 17.49
N PHE A 56 -17.91 -13.78 16.82
CA PHE A 56 -17.62 -15.18 17.03
C PHE A 56 -16.13 -15.49 16.77
N PRO A 57 -15.43 -16.17 17.71
CA PRO A 57 -14.05 -16.60 17.51
C PRO A 57 -13.91 -17.42 16.22
N ASN A 58 -12.93 -17.07 15.38
CA ASN A 58 -12.67 -17.66 14.05
C ASN A 58 -13.60 -17.25 12.90
N MET A 59 -14.50 -16.28 13.07
CA MET A 59 -15.29 -15.77 11.94
C MET A 59 -14.59 -14.63 11.19
N PHE A 60 -13.64 -13.96 11.85
CA PHE A 60 -12.87 -12.86 11.27
C PHE A 60 -11.38 -13.20 11.21
N PRO A 61 -10.68 -12.79 10.13
CA PRO A 61 -9.24 -12.99 10.01
C PRO A 61 -8.49 -12.19 11.08
N ASN A 62 -7.42 -12.76 11.60
CA ASN A 62 -6.46 -12.04 12.45
C ASN A 62 -5.71 -10.95 11.66
N GLU A 63 -5.20 -9.92 12.34
CA GLU A 63 -4.33 -8.87 11.77
C GLU A 63 -3.20 -9.44 10.90
N GLN A 64 -2.57 -10.53 11.33
CA GLN A 64 -1.47 -11.16 10.59
C GLN A 64 -1.89 -11.58 9.18
N PHE A 65 -3.09 -12.14 9.05
CA PHE A 65 -3.64 -12.55 7.75
C PHE A 65 -3.95 -11.32 6.88
N LEU A 66 -4.54 -10.27 7.46
CA LEU A 66 -4.87 -9.04 6.73
C LEU A 66 -3.61 -8.35 6.20
N LYS A 67 -2.55 -8.26 7.02
CA LYS A 67 -1.27 -7.67 6.63
C LYS A 67 -0.58 -8.49 5.53
N GLU A 68 -0.63 -9.81 5.61
CA GLU A 68 -0.09 -10.67 4.56
C GLU A 68 -0.89 -10.54 3.25
N ALA A 69 -2.22 -10.50 3.34
CA ALA A 69 -3.09 -10.30 2.18
C ALA A 69 -2.83 -8.96 1.50
N GLU A 70 -2.70 -7.87 2.27
CA GLU A 70 -2.35 -6.55 1.75
C GLU A 70 -1.00 -6.58 1.01
N LEU A 71 0.02 -7.22 1.60
CA LEU A 71 1.34 -7.29 0.98
C LEU A 71 1.33 -8.10 -0.33
N LYS A 72 0.57 -9.21 -0.39
CA LYS A 72 0.42 -10.03 -1.61
C LYS A 72 -0.27 -9.25 -2.73
N HIS A 73 -1.41 -8.63 -2.44
CA HIS A 73 -2.12 -7.82 -3.43
C HIS A 73 -1.29 -6.61 -3.86
N GLY A 74 -0.56 -5.98 -2.95
CA GLY A 74 0.36 -4.89 -3.26
C GLY A 74 1.47 -5.31 -4.22
N ARG A 75 2.13 -6.45 -3.99
CA ARG A 75 3.16 -6.99 -4.89
C ARG A 75 2.60 -7.36 -6.26
N GLN A 76 1.45 -8.03 -6.31
CA GLN A 76 0.79 -8.38 -7.56
C GLN A 76 0.38 -7.12 -8.35
N ALA A 77 -0.16 -6.11 -7.68
CA ALA A 77 -0.53 -4.84 -8.30
C ALA A 77 0.68 -4.05 -8.80
N MET A 78 1.79 -4.04 -8.06
CA MET A 78 3.04 -3.41 -8.52
C MET A 78 3.55 -4.06 -9.81
N LEU A 79 3.58 -5.40 -9.87
CA LEU A 79 3.97 -6.14 -11.07
C LEU A 79 3.01 -5.88 -12.24
N ALA A 80 1.70 -5.94 -11.98
CA ALA A 80 0.68 -5.69 -13.00
C ALA A 80 0.79 -4.28 -13.58
N TRP A 81 0.93 -3.26 -12.74
CA TRP A 81 1.08 -1.87 -13.17
C TRP A 81 2.32 -1.68 -14.05
N THR A 82 3.47 -2.21 -13.63
CA THR A 82 4.70 -2.15 -14.44
C THR A 82 4.61 -2.97 -15.71
N GLY A 83 3.84 -4.06 -15.71
CA GLY A 83 3.60 -4.90 -16.89
C GLY A 83 2.80 -4.17 -17.95
N VAL A 84 1.64 -3.59 -17.58
CA VAL A 84 0.83 -2.77 -18.49
C VAL A 84 1.65 -1.60 -19.02
N TRP A 85 2.44 -0.95 -18.17
CA TRP A 85 3.32 0.15 -18.59
C TRP A 85 4.41 -0.28 -19.56
N ALA A 86 4.99 -1.46 -19.36
CA ALA A 86 6.03 -1.99 -20.24
C ALA A 86 5.48 -2.40 -21.61
N THR A 87 4.29 -3.02 -21.66
CA THR A 87 3.75 -3.62 -22.89
C THR A 87 2.88 -2.69 -23.73
N THR A 88 2.27 -1.64 -23.16
CA THR A 88 1.40 -0.74 -23.93
C THR A 88 2.22 0.05 -24.95
N GLN A 89 1.80 0.01 -26.23
CA GLN A 89 2.41 0.78 -27.31
C GLN A 89 1.75 2.17 -27.41
N GLY A 90 2.53 3.24 -27.20
CA GLY A 90 2.06 4.63 -27.28
C GLY A 90 1.65 5.24 -25.93
N GLY A 91 1.58 6.58 -25.88
CA GLY A 91 1.25 7.34 -24.67
C GLY A 91 2.30 7.20 -23.56
N PHE A 92 1.86 6.76 -22.37
CA PHE A 92 2.72 6.55 -21.20
C PHE A 92 3.59 5.29 -21.31
N GLY A 93 3.28 4.32 -22.20
CA GLY A 93 3.93 3.00 -22.24
C GLY A 93 5.22 2.90 -23.06
N LEU A 94 6.07 1.91 -22.74
CA LEU A 94 7.37 1.69 -23.39
C LEU A 94 7.31 0.81 -24.66
N GLY A 95 6.19 0.13 -24.93
CA GLY A 95 6.03 -0.75 -26.10
C GLY A 95 7.04 -1.90 -26.17
N LEU A 96 7.53 -2.39 -25.01
CA LEU A 96 8.47 -3.50 -24.95
C LEU A 96 7.73 -4.84 -25.11
N HIS A 97 8.00 -5.51 -26.22
CA HIS A 97 7.51 -6.87 -26.49
C HIS A 97 8.67 -7.85 -26.62
N PHE A 98 8.44 -9.08 -26.16
CA PHE A 98 9.39 -10.16 -26.39
C PHE A 98 9.31 -10.61 -27.85
N PRO A 99 10.43 -10.65 -28.59
CA PRO A 99 10.42 -11.07 -29.98
C PRO A 99 9.90 -12.51 -30.10
N GLY A 100 8.85 -12.71 -30.90
CA GLY A 100 8.23 -14.01 -31.14
C GLY A 100 6.99 -14.32 -30.27
N PHE A 101 6.52 -13.38 -29.45
CA PHE A 101 5.25 -13.49 -28.72
C PHE A 101 4.15 -12.65 -29.38
N PRO A 102 2.86 -13.01 -29.21
CA PRO A 102 1.76 -12.21 -29.73
C PRO A 102 1.77 -10.78 -29.18
N GLU A 103 1.53 -9.83 -30.07
CA GLU A 103 1.36 -8.41 -29.73
C GLU A 103 -0.13 -8.05 -29.82
N GLU A 104 -0.73 -7.72 -28.69
CA GLU A 104 -2.09 -7.18 -28.62
C GLU A 104 -1.99 -5.75 -28.05
N PRO A 105 -2.51 -4.73 -28.76
CA PRO A 105 -2.45 -3.34 -28.30
C PRO A 105 -3.35 -3.07 -27.08
N ASP A 106 -4.39 -3.89 -26.88
CA ASP A 106 -5.27 -3.82 -25.73
C ASP A 106 -4.78 -4.75 -24.61
N TRP A 107 -4.29 -4.14 -23.53
CA TRP A 107 -3.76 -4.85 -22.37
C TRP A 107 -4.80 -5.73 -21.67
N THR A 108 -6.11 -5.45 -21.81
CA THR A 108 -7.17 -6.26 -21.19
C THR A 108 -7.42 -7.57 -21.94
N LYS A 109 -7.21 -7.58 -23.25
CA LYS A 109 -7.38 -8.76 -24.12
C LYS A 109 -6.10 -9.58 -24.26
N ALA A 110 -4.95 -8.97 -24.00
CA ALA A 110 -3.63 -9.58 -24.12
C ALA A 110 -3.52 -10.95 -23.42
N LEU A 111 -4.14 -11.12 -22.25
CA LEU A 111 -4.12 -12.40 -21.52
C LEU A 111 -4.82 -13.53 -22.31
N GLY A 112 -5.96 -13.22 -22.93
CA GLY A 112 -6.73 -14.18 -23.72
C GLY A 112 -6.00 -14.61 -24.99
N VAL A 113 -5.38 -13.64 -25.68
CA VAL A 113 -4.55 -13.89 -26.87
C VAL A 113 -3.31 -14.71 -26.53
N PHE A 114 -2.64 -14.40 -25.42
CA PHE A 114 -1.49 -15.17 -24.96
C PHE A 114 -1.87 -16.62 -24.61
N ALA A 115 -3.01 -16.82 -23.97
CA ALA A 115 -3.50 -18.16 -23.62
C ALA A 115 -3.91 -18.99 -24.85
N SER A 116 -4.45 -18.37 -25.90
CA SER A 116 -4.87 -19.07 -27.12
C SER A 116 -3.69 -19.38 -28.05
N GLU A 117 -2.75 -18.45 -28.23
CA GLU A 117 -1.64 -18.62 -29.16
C GLU A 117 -0.45 -19.38 -28.55
N GLN A 118 -0.23 -19.25 -27.24
CA GLN A 118 0.89 -19.87 -26.54
C GLN A 118 0.44 -20.63 -25.27
N PRO A 119 -0.44 -21.65 -25.41
CA PRO A 119 -1.04 -22.35 -24.26
C PRO A 119 0.02 -23.06 -23.39
N ALA A 120 1.13 -23.53 -23.98
CA ALA A 120 2.21 -24.18 -23.23
C ALA A 120 2.91 -23.22 -22.27
N TRP A 121 3.20 -21.99 -22.71
CA TRP A 121 3.82 -20.96 -21.88
C TRP A 121 2.85 -20.45 -20.81
N PHE A 122 1.59 -20.23 -21.18
CA PHE A 122 0.55 -19.84 -20.23
C PHE A 122 0.38 -20.87 -19.11
N PHE A 123 0.28 -22.17 -19.46
CA PHE A 123 0.19 -23.24 -18.46
C PHE A 123 1.48 -23.37 -17.62
N GLY A 124 2.65 -23.13 -18.22
CA GLY A 124 3.92 -23.10 -17.49
C GLY A 124 3.94 -22.02 -16.41
N ILE A 125 3.49 -20.80 -16.74
CA ILE A 125 3.39 -19.68 -15.78
C ILE A 125 2.38 -20.01 -14.67
N LEU A 126 1.19 -20.51 -15.03
CA LEU A 126 0.19 -20.91 -14.03
C LEU A 126 0.70 -22.01 -13.09
N THR A 127 1.43 -22.99 -13.62
CA THR A 127 2.02 -24.05 -12.80
C THR A 127 3.07 -23.49 -11.84
N PHE A 128 3.91 -22.56 -12.30
CA PHE A 128 4.88 -21.89 -11.44
C PHE A 128 4.20 -21.09 -10.32
N ILE A 129 3.16 -20.32 -10.65
CA ILE A 129 2.36 -19.59 -9.67
C ILE A 129 1.72 -20.56 -8.68
N ALA A 130 1.12 -21.66 -9.15
CA ALA A 130 0.48 -22.65 -8.28
C ALA A 130 1.46 -23.30 -7.29
N ILE A 131 2.71 -23.57 -7.70
CA ILE A 131 3.75 -24.09 -6.81
C ILE A 131 4.15 -23.02 -5.78
N ALA A 132 4.42 -21.79 -6.24
CA ALA A 132 4.83 -20.69 -5.37
C ALA A 132 3.74 -20.30 -4.35
N GLU A 133 2.48 -20.30 -4.77
CA GLU A 133 1.34 -20.02 -3.89
C GLU A 133 0.99 -21.22 -3.01
N GLY A 134 1.16 -22.46 -3.49
CA GLY A 134 0.89 -23.68 -2.72
C GLY A 134 1.69 -23.75 -1.41
N GLU A 135 2.95 -23.31 -1.41
CA GLU A 135 3.76 -23.21 -0.19
C GLU A 135 3.23 -22.14 0.78
N SER A 136 2.67 -21.05 0.24
CA SER A 136 2.09 -19.95 1.01
C SER A 136 0.70 -20.28 1.58
N VAL A 137 -0.12 -21.05 0.86
CA VAL A 137 -1.45 -21.50 1.31
C VAL A 137 -1.33 -22.43 2.51
N GLY A 138 -0.30 -23.26 2.59
CA GLY A 138 -0.06 -24.18 3.71
C GLY A 138 0.05 -23.50 5.08
N HIS A 139 0.39 -22.21 5.12
CA HIS A 139 0.53 -21.42 6.35
C HIS A 139 -0.64 -20.43 6.56
N SER A 140 -1.51 -20.25 5.55
CA SER A 140 -2.58 -19.26 5.59
C SER A 140 -3.65 -19.57 6.64
N GLY A 141 -3.88 -20.85 6.95
CA GLY A 141 -4.80 -21.27 8.02
C GLY A 141 -4.32 -20.90 9.42
N ASP A 142 -3.00 -20.92 9.65
CA ASP A 142 -2.40 -20.51 10.93
C ASP A 142 -2.32 -18.99 11.04
N ASN A 143 -2.08 -18.28 9.92
CA ASN A 143 -2.15 -16.82 9.85
C ASN A 143 -3.58 -16.31 10.12
N PHE A 144 -4.61 -17.01 9.61
CA PHE A 144 -6.01 -16.66 9.87
C PHE A 144 -6.38 -16.77 11.34
N ARG A 145 -5.82 -17.76 12.05
CA ARG A 145 -6.04 -18.02 13.48
C ARG A 145 -5.07 -17.28 14.41
N GLY A 146 -4.12 -16.51 13.85
CA GLY A 146 -3.07 -15.82 14.62
C GLY A 146 -2.09 -16.75 15.35
N LYS A 147 -1.97 -18.02 14.92
CA LYS A 147 -1.06 -19.01 15.51
C LYS A 147 0.29 -19.10 14.82
N SER A 148 0.49 -18.28 13.79
CA SER A 148 1.70 -18.31 12.98
C SER A 148 2.88 -17.66 13.70
N THR A 149 4.03 -18.32 13.60
CA THR A 149 5.32 -17.82 14.09
C THR A 149 6.12 -17.06 13.03
N LYS A 150 5.62 -17.00 11.78
CA LYS A 150 6.26 -16.29 10.68
C LYS A 150 5.87 -14.82 10.66
N THR A 151 6.82 -13.97 10.31
CA THR A 151 6.55 -12.57 9.98
C THR A 151 5.63 -12.49 8.75
N PRO A 152 4.52 -11.74 8.81
CA PRO A 152 3.58 -11.64 7.69
C PRO A 152 4.26 -11.20 6.39
N GLY A 153 4.13 -12.02 5.34
CA GLY A 153 4.64 -11.72 3.99
C GLY A 153 6.14 -11.94 3.77
N ASP A 154 6.85 -12.53 4.74
CA ASP A 154 8.24 -12.97 4.53
C ASP A 154 8.29 -14.36 3.88
N LEU A 155 8.70 -14.37 2.60
CA LEU A 155 8.90 -15.59 1.81
C LEU A 155 10.36 -16.08 1.84
N ASN A 156 11.23 -15.50 2.69
CA ASN A 156 12.68 -15.74 2.72
C ASN A 156 13.39 -15.56 1.36
N PHE A 157 12.76 -14.83 0.44
CA PHE A 157 13.24 -14.59 -0.91
C PHE A 157 14.22 -13.41 -0.91
N ASP A 158 15.48 -13.67 -0.56
CA ASP A 158 16.57 -12.67 -0.56
C ASP A 158 17.80 -13.18 -1.31
N TYR A 159 17.68 -13.31 -2.64
CA TYR A 159 18.81 -13.74 -3.49
C TYR A 159 19.95 -12.71 -3.55
N LEU A 160 19.65 -11.42 -3.35
CA LEU A 160 20.63 -10.34 -3.40
C LEU A 160 21.30 -10.09 -2.03
N GLY A 161 20.87 -10.79 -0.98
CA GLY A 161 21.40 -10.67 0.38
C GLY A 161 21.21 -9.28 0.99
N ILE A 162 20.18 -8.55 0.55
CA ILE A 162 19.92 -7.16 0.96
C ILE A 162 19.52 -7.14 2.43
N LYS A 163 18.76 -8.13 2.92
CA LYS A 163 18.36 -8.24 4.32
C LYS A 163 19.57 -8.43 5.24
N LYS A 164 20.56 -9.20 4.80
CA LYS A 164 21.79 -9.48 5.56
C LYS A 164 22.76 -8.29 5.65
N LYS A 165 22.65 -7.33 4.73
CA LYS A 165 23.56 -6.17 4.63
C LYS A 165 22.95 -4.87 5.13
N ALA A 166 21.65 -4.84 5.41
CA ALA A 166 20.94 -3.64 5.82
C ALA A 166 20.84 -3.52 7.35
N SER A 167 20.92 -2.30 7.88
CA SER A 167 20.62 -2.04 9.29
C SER A 167 19.12 -2.21 9.58
N PRO A 168 18.72 -2.52 10.82
CA PRO A 168 17.31 -2.69 11.20
C PRO A 168 16.43 -1.49 10.83
N GLN A 169 16.95 -0.27 10.96
CA GLN A 169 16.24 0.97 10.60
C GLN A 169 16.04 1.09 9.10
N LYS A 170 16.99 0.60 8.30
CA LYS A 170 16.90 0.63 6.84
C LYS A 170 15.91 -0.42 6.33
N MET A 171 15.83 -1.56 7.02
CA MET A 171 14.83 -2.60 6.74
C MET A 171 13.41 -2.11 7.01
N ALA A 172 13.15 -1.50 8.18
CA ALA A 172 11.84 -0.92 8.47
C ALA A 172 11.41 0.13 7.42
N ARG A 173 12.35 0.97 6.97
CA ARG A 173 12.10 1.91 5.87
C ARG A 173 11.74 1.20 4.57
N TYR A 174 12.41 0.11 4.21
CA TYR A 174 12.10 -0.61 2.98
C TYR A 174 10.73 -1.28 3.02
N GLU A 175 10.35 -1.83 4.17
CA GLU A 175 9.00 -2.37 4.39
C GLU A 175 7.93 -1.27 4.25
N ASP A 176 8.16 -0.09 4.81
CA ASP A 176 7.26 1.05 4.66
C ASP A 176 7.14 1.52 3.20
N VAL A 177 8.25 1.54 2.47
CA VAL A 177 8.28 1.93 1.05
C VAL A 177 7.55 0.90 0.20
N GLU A 178 7.78 -0.38 0.44
CA GLU A 178 7.06 -1.47 -0.23
C GLU A 178 5.54 -1.34 0.00
N MET A 179 5.12 -1.13 1.24
CA MET A 179 3.71 -0.98 1.59
C MET A 179 3.07 0.22 0.90
N LYS A 180 3.74 1.37 0.92
CA LYS A 180 3.23 2.62 0.29
C LYS A 180 3.13 2.48 -1.23
N ASN A 181 4.13 1.90 -1.87
CA ASN A 181 4.11 1.65 -3.31
C ASN A 181 3.07 0.59 -3.69
N GLY A 182 2.90 -0.46 -2.88
CA GLY A 182 1.85 -1.45 -3.06
C GLY A 182 0.45 -0.85 -3.00
N ARG A 183 0.17 0.01 -2.00
CA ARG A 183 -1.10 0.73 -1.90
C ARG A 183 -1.36 1.65 -3.09
N ALA A 184 -0.35 2.40 -3.52
CA ALA A 184 -0.45 3.25 -4.70
C ALA A 184 -0.72 2.43 -5.96
N ALA A 185 -0.03 1.30 -6.14
CA ALA A 185 -0.22 0.42 -7.29
C ALA A 185 -1.60 -0.23 -7.34
N MET A 186 -2.16 -0.62 -6.18
CA MET A 186 -3.54 -1.16 -6.12
C MET A 186 -4.56 -0.13 -6.61
N ILE A 187 -4.42 1.13 -6.20
CA ILE A 187 -5.29 2.22 -6.66
C ILE A 187 -5.05 2.50 -8.15
N ALA A 188 -3.79 2.50 -8.59
CA ALA A 188 -3.43 2.74 -9.99
C ALA A 188 -4.04 1.68 -10.92
N MET A 189 -3.93 0.40 -10.58
CA MET A 189 -4.58 -0.67 -11.35
C MET A 189 -6.10 -0.55 -11.36
N ALA A 190 -6.73 -0.26 -10.22
CA ALA A 190 -8.17 -0.03 -10.16
C ALA A 190 -8.60 1.13 -11.06
N SER A 191 -7.79 2.20 -11.15
CA SER A 191 -8.06 3.32 -12.05
C SER A 191 -7.93 2.95 -13.52
N LEU A 192 -6.99 2.08 -13.91
CA LEU A 192 -6.89 1.59 -15.30
C LEU A 192 -8.11 0.78 -15.70
N PHE A 193 -8.58 -0.12 -14.83
CA PHE A 193 -9.80 -0.87 -15.09
C PHE A 193 -11.02 0.04 -15.19
N ALA A 194 -11.10 1.08 -14.35
CA ALA A 194 -12.19 2.06 -14.42
C ALA A 194 -12.15 2.88 -15.72
N HIS A 195 -10.96 3.29 -16.18
CA HIS A 195 -10.79 4.01 -17.43
C HIS A 195 -11.23 3.18 -18.65
N GLU A 196 -10.85 1.90 -18.68
CA GLU A 196 -11.27 1.00 -19.77
C GLU A 196 -12.78 0.73 -19.76
N ALA A 197 -13.36 0.51 -18.58
CA ALA A 197 -14.80 0.24 -18.45
C ALA A 197 -15.65 1.48 -18.74
N LEU A 198 -15.16 2.66 -18.37
CA LEU A 198 -15.86 3.95 -18.46
C LEU A 198 -14.89 5.03 -18.98
N PRO A 199 -14.89 5.29 -20.31
CA PRO A 199 -14.10 6.37 -20.89
C PRO A 199 -14.45 7.72 -20.24
N GLY A 200 -13.44 8.52 -19.86
CA GLY A 200 -13.65 9.77 -19.13
C GLY A 200 -13.62 9.67 -17.59
N SER A 201 -13.50 8.46 -17.02
CA SER A 201 -13.49 8.27 -15.55
C SER A 201 -12.17 8.67 -14.89
N VAL A 202 -11.06 8.64 -15.64
CA VAL A 202 -9.71 9.03 -15.16
C VAL A 202 -9.19 10.18 -16.02
N PRO A 203 -9.37 11.44 -15.59
CA PRO A 203 -9.12 12.63 -16.42
C PRO A 203 -7.68 12.76 -16.93
N ILE A 204 -6.71 12.23 -16.18
CA ILE A 204 -5.29 12.29 -16.55
C ILE A 204 -4.99 11.34 -17.71
N MET A 205 -5.65 10.19 -17.76
CA MET A 205 -5.42 9.21 -18.82
C MET A 205 -5.98 9.69 -20.15
N ASP A 206 -7.13 10.40 -20.16
CA ASP A 206 -7.71 10.98 -21.38
C ASP A 206 -6.83 12.10 -22.02
N ILE A 207 -5.89 12.66 -21.25
CA ILE A 207 -4.95 13.69 -21.74
C ILE A 207 -3.69 13.05 -22.35
N ILE A 208 -3.38 11.82 -21.95
CA ILE A 208 -2.10 11.13 -22.24
C ILE A 208 -2.28 9.97 -23.24
N SER A 209 -3.50 9.47 -23.43
CA SER A 209 -3.87 8.49 -24.47
C SER A 209 -3.90 9.09 -25.88
#